data_AF-A0A8K0KYU6-F1
#
_entry.id   AF-A0A8K0KYU6-F1
#
_cell.length_a   1.000
_cell.length_b   1.000
_cell.length_c   1.000
_cell.angle_alpha   90.00
_cell.angle_beta   90.00
_cell.angle_gamma   90.00
#
_symmetry.space_group_name_H-M   'P 1'
#
loop_
_entity.id
_entity.type
_entity.pdbx_description
1 polymer ?
#
loop_
_entity_poly.entity_id
_entity_poly.type
_entity_poly.pdbx_seq_one_letter_code
_entity_poly.pdbx_strand_id
1 'polypeptide(L)'
;MFGPFKPTSSLSVGLLWKTPWRLSAPRKLRHRRRLRRVDNIITVLDTALQRQHALTQSPSSSSSPDPSSASTSSSSSTKSDLQTTAQGQRLLSSSASPSSSSPASLLRSGRGPKRGALLPPYPAETDQGLIGAIRTTNDAARENGTIKALERWKADMPSEQEMVARDKYTMFARYERGYRKGVHKLPKWTRVSQRLNPPGF
;
A
#
# COMPACT_ATOMS: atom_id res chain seq x y z
N MET A 1 -49.16 30.79 -14.68
CA MET A 1 -48.49 29.71 -15.45
C MET A 1 -47.09 30.18 -15.80
N PHE A 2 -46.04 29.62 -15.18
CA PHE A 2 -44.65 29.97 -15.49
C PHE A 2 -44.28 29.33 -16.84
N GLY A 3 -43.89 30.16 -17.82
CA GLY A 3 -43.55 29.74 -19.18
C GLY A 3 -42.27 28.89 -19.28
N PRO A 4 -41.86 28.51 -20.51
CA PRO A 4 -40.75 27.58 -20.79
C PRO A 4 -39.35 28.02 -20.32
N PHE A 5 -39.25 29.18 -19.67
CA PHE A 5 -38.00 29.73 -19.15
C PHE A 5 -38.03 29.76 -17.62
N LYS A 6 -37.08 29.03 -17.02
CA LYS A 6 -36.82 29.09 -15.58
C LYS A 6 -36.23 30.48 -15.27
N PRO A 7 -36.85 31.30 -14.38
CA PRO A 7 -36.28 32.59 -14.02
C PRO A 7 -34.88 32.40 -13.46
N THR A 8 -33.91 33.17 -13.97
CA THR A 8 -32.56 33.24 -13.41
C THR A 8 -32.61 34.02 -12.10
N SER A 9 -31.82 33.63 -11.11
CA SER A 9 -31.72 34.35 -9.83
C SER A 9 -31.19 35.76 -10.07
N SER A 10 -31.88 36.79 -9.57
CA SER A 10 -31.42 38.18 -9.62
C SER A 10 -30.04 38.33 -8.95
N LEU A 11 -29.07 38.88 -9.68
CA LEU A 11 -27.71 39.14 -9.19
C LEU A 11 -27.69 40.36 -8.27
N SER A 12 -28.11 40.18 -7.03
CA SER A 12 -27.84 41.16 -5.97
C SER A 12 -26.40 40.93 -5.47
N VAL A 13 -25.45 41.55 -6.19
CA VAL A 13 -24.02 41.76 -5.86
C VAL A 13 -23.12 40.49 -5.88
N GLY A 14 -22.41 40.26 -7.00
CA GLY A 14 -21.22 39.37 -7.05
C GLY A 14 -21.13 38.38 -8.22
N LEU A 15 -19.91 37.89 -8.50
CA LEU A 15 -19.63 36.83 -9.48
C LEU A 15 -20.26 35.51 -9.04
N LEU A 16 -21.31 35.06 -9.75
CA LEU A 16 -22.07 33.86 -9.40
C LEU A 16 -21.39 32.57 -9.87
N TRP A 17 -20.63 31.93 -8.97
CA TRP A 17 -20.09 30.59 -9.18
C TRP A 17 -21.14 29.51 -8.90
N LYS A 18 -21.96 29.17 -9.89
CA LYS A 18 -23.08 28.21 -9.77
C LYS A 18 -22.59 26.75 -9.60
N THR A 19 -22.10 26.43 -8.41
CA THR A 19 -21.67 25.07 -8.03
C THR A 19 -22.58 24.50 -6.94
N PRO A 20 -23.37 23.44 -7.21
CA PRO A 20 -24.30 22.89 -6.22
C PRO A 20 -23.56 22.32 -5.01
N TRP A 21 -24.20 22.30 -3.84
CA TRP A 21 -23.62 21.72 -2.62
C TRP A 21 -23.49 20.19 -2.66
N ARG A 22 -24.29 19.52 -3.50
CA ARG A 22 -24.32 18.06 -3.67
C ARG A 22 -23.98 17.60 -5.10
N LEU A 23 -23.47 16.38 -5.20
CA LEU A 23 -23.32 15.67 -6.46
C LEU A 23 -24.66 15.07 -6.92
N SER A 24 -24.95 15.20 -8.22
CA SER A 24 -26.04 14.47 -8.86
C SER A 24 -25.71 12.97 -9.02
N ALA A 25 -26.74 12.13 -9.13
CA ALA A 25 -26.59 10.69 -9.33
C ALA A 25 -25.63 10.29 -10.48
N PRO A 26 -25.72 10.85 -11.70
CA PRO A 26 -24.79 10.51 -12.78
C PRO A 26 -23.34 10.91 -12.45
N ARG A 27 -23.13 12.02 -11.70
CA ARG A 27 -21.78 12.41 -11.26
C ARG A 27 -21.24 11.45 -10.20
N LYS A 28 -22.08 10.96 -9.28
CA LYS A 28 -21.73 9.91 -8.32
C LYS A 28 -21.34 8.61 -9.02
N LEU A 29 -22.09 8.20 -10.04
CA LEU A 29 -21.75 7.03 -10.87
C LEU A 29 -20.39 7.19 -11.55
N ARG A 30 -20.15 8.32 -12.23
CA ARG A 30 -18.85 8.61 -12.88
C ARG A 30 -17.71 8.64 -11.87
N HIS A 31 -17.94 9.13 -10.66
CA HIS A 31 -16.92 9.14 -9.61
C HIS A 31 -16.58 7.71 -9.15
N ARG A 32 -17.57 6.87 -8.88
CA ARG A 32 -17.34 5.44 -8.57
C ARG A 32 -16.55 4.72 -9.66
N ARG A 33 -16.91 4.95 -10.93
CA ARG A 33 -16.16 4.40 -12.07
C ARG A 33 -14.69 4.87 -12.10
N ARG A 34 -14.41 6.13 -11.74
CA ARG A 34 -13.03 6.63 -11.65
C ARG A 34 -12.25 5.98 -10.51
N LEU A 35 -12.86 5.82 -9.34
CA LEU A 35 -12.22 5.13 -8.21
C LEU A 35 -11.85 3.69 -8.59
N ARG A 36 -12.82 2.93 -9.13
CA ARG A 36 -12.59 1.57 -9.64
C ARG A 36 -11.54 1.50 -10.74
N ARG A 37 -11.51 2.49 -11.63
CA ARG A 37 -10.49 2.53 -12.70
C ARG A 37 -9.08 2.66 -12.12
N VAL A 38 -8.91 3.47 -11.08
CA VAL A 38 -7.62 3.57 -10.37
C VAL A 38 -7.28 2.23 -9.70
N ASP A 39 -8.26 1.58 -9.06
CA ASP A 39 -8.06 0.26 -8.44
C ASP A 39 -7.60 -0.77 -9.47
N ASN A 40 -8.27 -0.84 -10.62
CA ASN A 40 -7.91 -1.75 -11.70
C ASN A 40 -6.51 -1.47 -12.28
N ILE A 41 -6.08 -0.22 -12.36
CA ILE A 41 -4.72 0.11 -12.80
C ILE A 41 -3.69 -0.48 -11.83
N ILE A 42 -3.98 -0.40 -10.54
CA ILE A 42 -3.06 -0.84 -9.49
C ILE A 42 -2.98 -2.36 -9.43
N THR A 43 -4.11 -3.06 -9.60
CA THR A 43 -4.11 -4.53 -9.71
C THR A 43 -3.37 -5.02 -10.95
N VAL A 44 -3.53 -4.33 -12.09
CA VAL A 44 -2.78 -4.66 -13.32
C VAL A 44 -1.28 -4.42 -13.13
N LEU A 45 -0.88 -3.29 -12.54
CA LEU A 45 0.53 -3.01 -12.27
C LEU A 45 1.14 -4.04 -11.32
N ASP A 46 0.42 -4.40 -10.27
CA ASP A 46 0.86 -5.40 -9.30
C ASP A 46 1.09 -6.77 -9.94
N THR A 47 0.09 -7.26 -10.67
CA THR A 47 0.18 -8.55 -11.37
C THR A 47 1.25 -8.58 -12.44
N ALA A 48 1.46 -7.47 -13.17
CA ALA A 48 2.51 -7.36 -14.18
C ALA A 48 3.91 -7.41 -13.55
N LEU A 49 4.13 -6.67 -12.46
CA LEU A 49 5.42 -6.64 -11.75
C LEU A 49 5.76 -7.99 -11.13
N GLN A 50 4.79 -8.64 -10.48
CA GLN A 50 4.97 -9.98 -9.92
C GLN A 50 5.33 -11.01 -10.99
N ARG A 51 4.68 -10.96 -12.16
CA ARG A 51 5.03 -11.84 -13.30
C ARG A 51 6.45 -11.59 -13.79
N GLN A 52 6.84 -10.32 -13.94
CA GLN A 52 8.21 -9.95 -14.35
C GLN A 52 9.25 -10.45 -13.34
N HIS A 53 8.95 -10.33 -12.04
CA HIS A 53 9.82 -10.82 -10.98
C HIS A 53 9.96 -12.35 -11.04
N ALA A 54 8.85 -13.08 -11.19
CA ALA A 54 8.88 -14.53 -11.34
C ALA A 54 9.69 -15.00 -12.57
N LEU A 55 9.54 -14.32 -13.71
CA LEU A 55 10.33 -14.57 -14.92
C LEU A 55 11.83 -14.32 -14.74
N THR A 56 12.20 -13.32 -13.93
CA THR A 56 13.60 -13.01 -13.62
C THR A 56 14.19 -14.05 -12.65
N GLN A 57 13.36 -14.61 -11.78
CA GLN A 57 13.77 -15.60 -10.79
C GLN A 57 13.79 -17.03 -11.31
N SER A 58 13.06 -17.36 -12.38
CA SER A 58 13.14 -18.69 -12.99
C SER A 58 14.54 -18.86 -13.62
N PRO A 59 15.44 -19.68 -13.03
CA PRO A 59 16.69 -19.98 -13.68
C PRO A 59 16.36 -20.76 -14.95
N SER A 60 17.02 -20.40 -16.05
CA SER A 60 16.92 -21.12 -17.32
C SER A 60 17.25 -22.60 -17.11
N SER A 61 16.22 -23.44 -16.96
CA SER A 61 16.33 -24.89 -16.99
C SER A 61 16.55 -25.32 -18.44
N SER A 62 17.75 -25.07 -18.94
CA SER A 62 18.31 -25.68 -20.14
C SER A 62 19.60 -26.40 -19.75
N SER A 63 19.49 -27.36 -18.85
CA SER A 63 20.45 -28.44 -18.71
C SER A 63 19.78 -29.70 -19.23
N SER A 64 20.07 -30.05 -20.48
CA SER A 64 19.81 -31.37 -21.03
C SER A 64 20.37 -32.42 -20.07
N PRO A 65 19.63 -33.49 -19.71
CA PRO A 65 20.20 -34.57 -18.91
C PRO A 65 21.05 -35.46 -19.81
N ASP A 66 22.36 -35.28 -19.78
CA ASP A 66 23.31 -36.30 -20.26
C ASP A 66 23.31 -37.47 -19.26
N PRO A 67 23.03 -38.72 -19.69
CA PRO A 67 23.07 -39.88 -18.81
C PRO A 67 24.46 -40.54 -18.90
N SER A 68 25.46 -39.98 -18.22
CA SER A 68 26.69 -40.71 -17.93
C SER A 68 27.44 -40.09 -16.76
N SER A 69 27.38 -40.74 -15.59
CA SER A 69 28.53 -41.03 -14.72
C SER A 69 28.06 -41.51 -13.35
N ALA A 70 28.33 -42.77 -13.06
CA ALA A 70 28.27 -43.35 -11.72
C ALA A 70 29.51 -42.95 -10.89
N SER A 71 29.36 -43.05 -9.56
CA SER A 71 30.37 -42.87 -8.47
C SER A 71 30.84 -41.41 -8.25
N THR A 72 30.79 -40.83 -7.06
CA THR A 72 31.34 -41.32 -5.78
C THR A 72 30.70 -40.58 -4.60
N SER A 73 30.43 -41.29 -3.51
CA SER A 73 29.93 -40.80 -2.23
C SER A 73 30.87 -39.76 -1.59
N SER A 74 30.38 -38.53 -1.38
CA SER A 74 30.99 -37.56 -0.46
C SER A 74 29.92 -36.80 0.33
N SER A 75 29.74 -37.26 1.58
CA SER A 75 29.25 -36.54 2.77
C SER A 75 28.29 -35.36 2.57
N SER A 76 27.01 -35.65 2.32
CA SER A 76 25.92 -34.70 2.58
C SER A 76 25.48 -34.82 4.05
N SER A 77 26.21 -34.18 4.96
CA SER A 77 25.73 -34.02 6.35
C SER A 77 24.38 -33.32 6.31
N THR A 78 23.35 -34.01 6.79
CA THR A 78 21.97 -33.54 6.66
C THR A 78 21.79 -32.26 7.48
N LYS A 79 21.12 -31.25 6.92
CA LYS A 79 20.85 -29.98 7.64
C LYS A 79 20.12 -30.19 8.98
N SER A 80 19.45 -31.34 9.14
CA SER A 80 18.81 -31.80 10.38
C SER A 80 19.79 -32.18 11.49
N ASP A 81 20.95 -32.76 11.17
CA ASP A 81 21.95 -33.17 12.19
C ASP A 81 22.63 -31.96 12.84
N LEU A 82 22.79 -30.89 12.05
CA LEU A 82 23.33 -29.61 12.50
C LEU A 82 22.36 -28.85 13.44
N GLN A 83 21.04 -29.08 13.33
CA GLN A 83 20.05 -28.49 14.24
C GLN A 83 19.98 -29.21 15.59
N THR A 84 20.30 -30.51 15.60
CA THR A 84 20.17 -31.37 16.79
C THR A 84 21.45 -31.36 17.64
N THR A 85 22.62 -31.16 17.03
CA THR A 85 23.91 -31.17 17.71
C THR A 85 24.25 -29.80 18.32
N ALA A 86 24.66 -29.74 19.59
CA ALA A 86 24.99 -28.48 20.28
C ALA A 86 26.09 -27.65 19.58
N GLN A 87 27.11 -28.32 19.01
CA GLN A 87 28.12 -27.70 18.15
C GLN A 87 27.52 -27.13 16.86
N GLY A 88 26.57 -27.85 16.26
CA GLY A 88 25.83 -27.40 15.08
C GLY A 88 24.99 -26.16 15.38
N GLN A 89 24.22 -26.16 16.47
CA GLN A 89 23.48 -24.97 16.91
C GLN A 89 24.40 -23.77 17.18
N ARG A 90 25.59 -24.00 17.75
CA ARG A 90 26.60 -22.95 17.96
C ARG A 90 27.09 -22.37 16.64
N LEU A 91 27.38 -23.21 15.65
CA LEU A 91 27.82 -22.80 14.32
C LEU A 91 26.70 -22.07 13.54
N LEU A 92 25.45 -22.54 13.64
CA LEU A 92 24.30 -21.82 13.09
C LEU A 92 24.16 -20.44 13.76
N SER A 93 24.31 -20.36 15.09
CA SER A 93 24.24 -19.09 15.84
C SER A 93 25.42 -18.16 15.57
N SER A 94 26.61 -18.67 15.25
CA SER A 94 27.78 -17.85 14.90
C SER A 94 27.79 -17.42 13.43
N SER A 95 27.17 -18.22 12.55
CA SER A 95 26.95 -17.86 11.13
C SER A 95 25.78 -16.90 10.93
N ALA A 96 24.89 -16.79 11.92
CA ALA A 96 23.97 -15.67 12.04
C ALA A 96 24.79 -14.42 12.39
N SER A 97 25.27 -13.75 11.34
CA SER A 97 26.08 -12.55 11.39
C SER A 97 25.62 -11.57 12.51
N PRO A 98 26.55 -10.95 13.26
CA PRO A 98 26.22 -9.88 14.22
C PRO A 98 25.66 -8.60 13.55
N SER A 99 25.42 -8.63 12.25
CA SER A 99 24.81 -7.55 11.46
C SER A 99 23.28 -7.50 11.53
N SER A 100 22.61 -8.44 12.20
CA SER A 100 21.18 -8.30 12.52
C SER A 100 21.01 -7.63 13.89
N SER A 101 21.47 -6.37 13.98
CA SER A 101 21.13 -5.49 15.10
C SER A 101 19.61 -5.59 15.34
N SER A 102 19.20 -5.94 16.56
CA SER A 102 17.78 -6.08 16.90
C SER A 102 16.99 -4.90 16.33
N PRO A 103 15.84 -5.12 15.66
CA PRO A 103 15.03 -4.05 15.07
C PRO A 103 14.77 -2.88 16.05
N ALA A 104 14.71 -3.19 17.35
CA ALA A 104 14.59 -2.22 18.43
C ALA A 104 15.81 -1.28 18.59
N SER A 105 17.03 -1.75 18.33
CA SER A 105 18.27 -0.95 18.42
C SER A 105 18.45 0.03 17.25
N LEU A 106 17.91 -0.30 16.07
CA LEU A 106 17.96 0.57 14.89
C LEU A 106 17.10 1.83 15.07
N LEU A 107 15.97 1.71 15.79
CA LEU A 107 15.11 2.85 16.12
C LEU A 107 15.74 3.76 17.19
N ARG A 108 16.42 3.19 18.19
CA ARG A 108 17.07 3.96 19.27
C ARG A 108 18.24 4.83 18.80
N SER A 109 18.95 4.42 17.75
CA SER A 109 20.09 5.17 17.18
C SER A 109 19.69 6.24 16.15
N GLY A 110 18.38 6.44 15.91
CA GLY A 110 17.87 7.35 14.89
C GLY A 110 18.15 6.92 13.44
N ARG A 111 18.73 5.73 13.25
CA ARG A 111 19.06 5.15 11.93
C ARG A 111 17.97 4.22 11.37
N GLY A 112 16.84 4.12 12.07
CA GLY A 112 15.74 3.24 11.71
C GLY A 112 14.82 3.79 10.61
N PRO A 113 13.88 2.96 10.11
CA PRO A 113 12.93 3.37 9.08
C PRO A 113 12.09 4.57 9.55
N LYS A 114 11.97 5.61 8.71
CA LYS A 114 11.09 6.75 9.00
C LYS A 114 9.65 6.27 9.20
N ARG A 115 8.89 6.92 10.08
CA ARG A 115 7.50 6.55 10.44
C ARG A 115 6.54 6.34 9.24
N GLY A 116 6.80 6.97 8.09
CA GLY A 116 6.02 6.78 6.85
C GLY A 116 6.57 5.73 5.87
N ALA A 117 7.65 5.04 6.22
CA ALA A 117 8.25 3.97 5.43
C ALA A 117 7.84 2.56 5.92
N LEU A 118 7.13 2.48 7.05
CA LEU A 118 6.62 1.24 7.63
C LEU A 118 5.24 0.91 7.07
N LEU A 119 5.00 -0.38 6.82
CA LEU A 119 3.69 -0.90 6.46
C LEU A 119 3.00 -1.49 7.70
N PRO A 120 1.66 -1.43 7.77
CA PRO A 120 0.90 -2.15 8.80
C PRO A 120 1.18 -3.67 8.74
N PRO A 121 1.21 -4.39 9.88
CA PRO A 121 1.03 -3.88 11.25
C PRO A 121 2.21 -3.02 11.69
N TYR A 122 1.91 -1.81 12.18
CA TYR A 122 2.93 -0.93 12.72
C TYR A 122 3.46 -1.53 14.02
N PRO A 123 4.78 -1.51 14.25
CA PRO A 123 5.31 -2.02 15.50
C PRO A 123 4.87 -1.07 16.62
N ALA A 124 4.25 -1.62 17.66
CA ALA A 124 3.78 -0.86 18.80
C ALA A 124 4.92 -0.70 19.81
N GLU A 125 5.21 0.52 20.21
CA GLU A 125 6.13 0.77 21.32
C GLU A 125 5.40 0.44 22.63
N THR A 126 5.91 -0.53 23.38
CA THR A 126 5.47 -0.86 24.74
C THR A 126 6.60 -0.59 25.72
N ASP A 127 6.31 -0.49 27.01
CA ASP A 127 7.30 -0.25 28.06
C ASP A 127 8.42 -1.32 28.09
N GLN A 128 8.15 -2.51 27.53
CA GLN A 128 9.08 -3.63 27.40
C GLN A 128 9.84 -3.67 26.06
N GLY A 129 9.54 -2.76 25.12
CA GLY A 129 10.15 -2.71 23.78
C GLY A 129 9.13 -2.63 22.63
N LEU A 130 9.61 -2.68 21.38
CA LEU A 130 8.73 -2.74 20.21
C LEU A 130 8.22 -4.17 19.99
N ILE A 131 6.90 -4.31 19.90
CA ILE A 131 6.22 -5.58 19.58
C ILE A 131 5.67 -5.49 18.15
N GLY A 132 6.03 -6.46 17.31
CA GLY A 132 5.59 -6.57 15.91
C GLY A 132 6.76 -6.68 14.91
N ALA A 133 6.49 -7.26 13.75
CA ALA A 133 7.47 -7.35 12.67
C ALA A 133 7.65 -5.98 12.00
N ILE A 134 8.89 -5.47 11.96
CA ILE A 134 9.20 -4.25 11.20
C ILE A 134 9.21 -4.62 9.71
N ARG A 135 8.12 -4.32 9.00
CA ARG A 135 8.06 -4.45 7.54
C ARG A 135 8.15 -3.06 6.91
N THR A 136 9.25 -2.77 6.22
CA THR A 136 9.37 -1.52 5.47
C THR A 136 8.79 -1.68 4.06
N THR A 137 8.36 -0.57 3.47
CA THR A 137 7.97 -0.48 2.05
C THR A 137 9.06 -0.98 1.09
N ASN A 138 10.35 -0.88 1.47
CA ASN A 138 11.46 -1.39 0.67
C ASN A 138 11.53 -2.92 0.73
N ASP A 139 11.35 -3.47 1.93
CA ASP A 139 11.45 -4.91 2.17
C ASP A 139 10.28 -5.63 1.50
N ALA A 140 9.06 -5.12 1.69
CA ALA A 140 7.87 -5.64 1.00
C ALA A 140 8.00 -5.57 -0.54
N ALA A 141 8.53 -4.47 -1.06
CA ALA A 141 8.75 -4.33 -2.50
C ALA A 141 9.78 -5.34 -3.04
N ARG A 142 10.82 -5.66 -2.26
CA ARG A 142 11.83 -6.68 -2.62
C ARG A 142 11.26 -8.09 -2.55
N GLU A 143 10.51 -8.41 -1.50
CA GLU A 143 9.86 -9.71 -1.31
C GLU A 143 8.89 -10.01 -2.47
N ASN A 144 8.05 -9.03 -2.81
CA ASN A 144 7.02 -9.20 -3.83
C ASN A 144 7.51 -8.94 -5.26
N GLY A 145 8.71 -8.38 -5.44
CA GLY A 145 9.19 -7.92 -6.74
C GLY A 145 8.43 -6.72 -7.30
N THR A 146 7.87 -5.89 -6.43
CA THR A 146 7.02 -4.74 -6.77
C THR A 146 7.73 -3.41 -6.49
N ILE A 147 7.00 -2.29 -6.55
CA ILE A 147 7.53 -0.94 -6.32
C ILE A 147 7.04 -0.41 -4.97
N LYS A 148 7.92 0.29 -4.23
CA LYS A 148 7.63 0.91 -2.91
C LYS A 148 6.33 1.72 -2.88
N ALA A 149 6.09 2.51 -3.93
CA ALA A 149 4.90 3.35 -4.05
C ALA A 149 3.61 2.53 -4.16
N LEU A 150 3.67 1.35 -4.77
CA LEU A 150 2.55 0.44 -4.94
C LEU A 150 2.20 -0.22 -3.61
N GLU A 151 3.19 -0.72 -2.88
CA GLU A 151 2.99 -1.31 -1.55
C GLU A 151 2.45 -0.29 -0.55
N ARG A 152 3.01 0.92 -0.56
CA ARG A 152 2.49 2.02 0.25
C ARG A 152 1.05 2.37 -0.12
N TRP A 153 0.74 2.43 -1.41
CA TRP A 153 -0.63 2.70 -1.86
C TRP A 153 -1.59 1.63 -1.34
N LYS A 154 -1.24 0.35 -1.46
CA LYS A 154 -2.09 -0.76 -0.98
C LYS A 154 -2.37 -0.69 0.52
N ALA A 155 -1.40 -0.27 1.33
CA ALA A 155 -1.58 -0.11 2.76
C ALA A 155 -2.41 1.13 3.13
N ASP A 156 -2.16 2.26 2.47
CA ASP A 156 -2.78 3.53 2.85
C ASP A 156 -4.17 3.73 2.21
N MET A 157 -4.39 3.28 0.97
CA MET A 157 -5.54 3.67 0.15
C MET A 157 -6.61 2.56 0.04
N PRO A 158 -7.81 2.74 0.63
CA PRO A 158 -8.88 1.73 0.57
C PRO A 158 -9.48 1.60 -0.83
N SER A 159 -9.97 0.41 -1.18
CA SER A 159 -10.64 0.16 -2.47
C SER A 159 -12.00 0.86 -2.56
N GLU A 160 -12.55 1.06 -3.77
CA GLU A 160 -13.89 1.66 -3.90
C GLU A 160 -14.97 0.88 -3.15
N GLN A 161 -14.81 -0.43 -2.99
CA GLN A 161 -15.79 -1.29 -2.32
C GLN A 161 -15.72 -1.13 -0.79
N GLU A 162 -14.51 -1.03 -0.24
CA GLU A 162 -14.27 -0.80 1.19
C GLU A 162 -14.66 0.60 1.64
N MET A 163 -14.58 1.59 0.75
CA MET A 163 -14.89 2.98 1.09
C MET A 163 -16.35 3.16 1.52
N VAL A 164 -16.56 3.90 2.62
CA VAL A 164 -17.89 4.33 3.07
C VAL A 164 -18.51 5.29 2.04
N ALA A 165 -19.81 5.16 1.80
CA ALA A 165 -20.53 6.02 0.85
C ALA A 165 -20.36 7.53 1.14
N ARG A 166 -20.21 7.90 2.42
CA ARG A 166 -19.93 9.27 2.86
C ARG A 166 -18.59 9.78 2.31
N ASP A 167 -17.53 9.01 2.46
CA ASP A 167 -16.16 9.39 2.05
C ASP A 167 -15.97 9.32 0.53
N LYS A 168 -16.79 8.55 -0.19
CA LYS A 168 -16.83 8.61 -1.67
C LYS A 168 -17.26 9.97 -2.19
N TYR A 169 -18.13 10.69 -1.50
CA TYR A 169 -18.76 11.90 -2.08
C TYR A 169 -18.45 13.17 -1.31
N THR A 170 -17.84 13.03 -0.12
CA THR A 170 -17.48 14.14 0.74
C THR A 170 -16.06 13.97 1.26
N MET A 171 -15.40 15.09 1.50
CA MET A 171 -14.07 15.16 2.07
C MET A 171 -14.08 16.06 3.29
N PHE A 172 -13.09 15.91 4.15
CA PHE A 172 -12.92 16.79 5.30
C PHE A 172 -12.69 18.26 4.90
N ALA A 173 -13.31 19.16 5.65
CA ALA A 173 -13.13 20.60 5.50
C ALA A 173 -13.21 21.29 6.86
N ARG A 174 -12.07 21.83 7.32
CA ARG A 174 -11.95 22.46 8.65
C ARG A 174 -12.94 23.60 8.92
N TYR A 175 -13.27 24.38 7.90
CA TYR A 175 -14.07 25.61 8.04
C TYR A 175 -15.55 25.44 7.67
N GLU A 176 -15.98 24.22 7.34
CA GLU A 176 -17.38 23.93 7.02
C GLU A 176 -18.10 23.43 8.27
N ARG A 177 -19.36 23.83 8.44
CA ARG A 177 -20.19 23.29 9.53
C ARG A 177 -20.37 21.79 9.32
N GLY A 178 -20.02 20.98 10.33
CA GLY A 178 -20.03 19.52 10.22
C GLY A 178 -18.81 18.93 9.50
N TYR A 179 -17.76 19.72 9.32
CA TYR A 179 -16.42 19.30 8.88
C TYR A 179 -16.36 18.53 7.55
N ARG A 180 -17.35 18.72 6.68
CA ARG A 180 -17.48 18.00 5.40
C ARG A 180 -17.83 18.94 4.27
N LYS A 181 -17.18 18.75 3.12
CA LYS A 181 -17.54 19.37 1.84
C LYS A 181 -17.67 18.34 0.74
N GLY A 182 -18.48 18.61 -0.27
CA GLY A 182 -18.57 17.74 -1.45
C GLY A 182 -17.24 17.64 -2.18
N VAL A 183 -16.81 16.41 -2.53
CA VAL A 183 -15.53 16.17 -3.21
C VAL A 183 -15.41 16.92 -4.53
N HIS A 184 -16.53 17.24 -5.18
CA HIS A 184 -16.55 18.00 -6.43
C HIS A 184 -16.20 19.47 -6.31
N LYS A 185 -16.04 19.98 -5.09
CA LYS A 185 -15.51 21.32 -4.82
C LYS A 185 -13.97 21.32 -4.77
N LEU A 186 -13.32 20.14 -4.77
CA LEU A 186 -11.87 20.04 -4.83
C LEU A 186 -11.35 20.47 -6.22
N PRO A 187 -10.31 21.32 -6.31
CA PRO A 187 -9.66 21.62 -7.57
C PRO A 187 -9.19 20.35 -8.26
N LYS A 188 -9.57 20.18 -9.54
CA LYS A 188 -9.22 18.99 -10.34
C LYS A 188 -9.59 17.65 -9.69
N TRP A 189 -10.69 17.60 -8.94
CA TRP A 189 -11.20 16.40 -8.25
C TRP A 189 -11.42 15.16 -9.14
N THR A 190 -11.50 15.32 -10.46
CA THR A 190 -11.62 14.21 -11.40
C THR A 190 -10.30 13.48 -11.66
N ARG A 191 -9.16 14.13 -11.36
CA ARG A 191 -7.80 13.61 -11.56
C ARG A 191 -7.11 13.28 -10.23
N VAL A 192 -7.41 14.04 -9.18
CA VAL A 192 -6.86 13.84 -7.84
C VAL A 192 -7.55 12.66 -7.13
N SER A 193 -6.78 11.76 -6.53
CA SER A 193 -7.27 10.62 -5.75
C SER A 193 -7.38 10.96 -4.26
N GLN A 194 -8.52 11.52 -3.84
CA GLN A 194 -8.85 11.71 -2.43
C GLN A 194 -9.68 10.52 -1.93
N ARG A 195 -9.16 9.76 -0.96
CA ARG A 195 -9.86 8.61 -0.35
C ARG A 195 -9.89 8.63 1.17
N LEU A 196 -8.83 9.14 1.78
CA LEU A 196 -8.70 9.22 3.24
C LEU A 196 -9.23 10.54 3.78
N ASN A 197 -9.88 10.47 4.94
CA ASN A 197 -10.27 11.60 5.76
C ASN A 197 -9.69 11.39 7.17
N PRO A 198 -9.40 12.46 7.93
CA PRO A 198 -8.92 12.33 9.30
C PRO A 198 -9.96 11.60 10.17
N PRO A 199 -9.52 10.68 11.05
CA PRO A 199 -10.43 9.92 11.90
C PRO A 199 -11.17 10.85 12.88
N GLY A 200 -12.43 10.53 13.18
CA GLY A 200 -13.28 11.31 14.07
C GLY A 200 -14.01 12.50 13.43
N PHE A 201 -13.79 12.77 12.13
CA PHE A 201 -14.46 13.83 11.38
C PHE A 201 -15.28 13.31 10.22
#